data_AF-A0A8C9DPT1-F1
#
_entry.id   AF-A0A8C9DPT1-F1
#
_cell.length_a   1.000
_cell.length_b   1.000
_cell.length_c   1.000
_cell.angle_alpha   90.00
_cell.angle_beta   90.00
_cell.angle_gamma   90.00
#
_symmetry.space_group_name_H-M   'P 1'
#
loop_
_entity.id
_entity.type
_entity.pdbx_description
1 polymer ?
#
loop_
_entity_poly.entity_id
_entity_poly.type
_entity_poly.pdbx_seq_one_letter_code
_entity_poly.pdbx_strand_id
1 'polypeptide(L)'
;MVLGDKKLGSYLGVNLGFGFGVTMGVYVAGNISGAHMNAAVTFTSCALGRMSWKKFPIYVLGQFLGSFTAAATIYGLFYSAIIRFSGGELTVTGPTATAGIFATYLPDHMTLWRGFLDEVLLTGMLQLCLFAITDKKNPEFQGSQALVIGILVVIIGVSLGMNSGYAINPSRDLPPRFFTYLAGWGEQVFRWHHLPGLHWLQHPTEAREIGGLYGT
;
A
#
# COMPACT_ATOMS: atom_id res chain seq x y z
N MET A 1 -14.05 9.30 -2.80
CA MET A 1 -12.78 10.04 -2.72
C MET A 1 -12.90 11.09 -1.63
N VAL A 2 -11.83 11.36 -0.88
CA VAL A 2 -11.87 12.21 0.32
C VAL A 2 -12.04 13.69 -0.05
N LEU A 3 -11.24 14.19 -0.99
CA LEU A 3 -11.27 15.59 -1.43
C LEU A 3 -12.07 15.77 -2.74
N GLY A 4 -12.40 17.02 -3.08
CA GLY A 4 -13.02 17.37 -4.37
C GLY A 4 -14.53 17.12 -4.45
N ASP A 5 -15.23 17.21 -3.32
CA ASP A 5 -16.69 17.19 -3.19
C ASP A 5 -17.38 15.98 -3.86
N LYS A 6 -16.67 14.85 -3.97
CA LYS A 6 -17.10 13.63 -4.68
C LYS A 6 -17.38 13.84 -6.18
N LYS A 7 -16.97 14.97 -6.77
CA LYS A 7 -17.16 15.29 -8.19
C LYS A 7 -15.91 15.04 -9.02
N LEU A 8 -14.74 15.35 -8.45
CA LEU A 8 -13.48 15.37 -9.22
C LEU A 8 -12.72 14.05 -9.21
N GLY A 9 -13.11 13.08 -8.40
CA GLY A 9 -12.50 11.76 -8.50
C GLY A 9 -13.30 10.63 -7.89
N SER A 10 -12.91 9.44 -8.31
CA SER A 10 -13.66 8.20 -8.17
C SER A 10 -12.78 7.09 -7.62
N TYR A 11 -13.40 6.02 -7.12
CA TYR A 11 -12.67 4.81 -6.69
C TYR A 11 -11.83 4.22 -7.82
N LEU A 12 -12.37 4.19 -9.05
CA LEU A 12 -11.64 3.76 -10.23
C LEU A 12 -10.40 4.62 -10.51
N GLY A 13 -10.50 5.94 -10.33
CA GLY A 13 -9.35 6.84 -10.48
C GLY A 13 -8.22 6.53 -9.51
N VAL A 14 -8.53 6.11 -8.27
CA VAL A 14 -7.53 5.65 -7.30
C VAL A 14 -6.85 4.39 -7.81
N ASN A 15 -7.61 3.39 -8.27
CA ASN A 15 -7.05 2.12 -8.75
C ASN A 15 -6.14 2.31 -9.97
N LEU A 16 -6.57 3.12 -10.95
CA LEU A 16 -5.78 3.46 -12.13
C LEU A 16 -4.50 4.22 -11.76
N GLY A 17 -4.62 5.23 -10.88
CA GLY A 17 -3.49 6.02 -10.40
C GLY A 17 -2.46 5.18 -9.65
N PHE A 18 -2.90 4.28 -8.77
CA PHE A 18 -2.00 3.35 -8.06
C PHE A 18 -1.31 2.39 -9.02
N GLY A 19 -2.05 1.72 -9.91
CA GLY A 19 -1.47 0.75 -10.82
C GLY A 19 -0.46 1.36 -11.79
N PHE A 20 -0.79 2.47 -12.43
CA PHE A 20 0.17 3.13 -13.33
C PHE A 20 1.31 3.83 -12.60
N GLY A 21 1.10 4.28 -11.36
CA GLY A 21 2.18 4.72 -10.47
C GLY A 21 3.19 3.60 -10.22
N VAL A 22 2.72 2.37 -9.97
CA VAL A 22 3.58 1.19 -9.86
C VAL A 22 4.31 0.92 -11.17
N THR A 23 3.64 0.99 -12.33
CA THR A 23 4.32 0.86 -13.64
C THR A 23 5.48 1.84 -13.80
N MET A 24 5.27 3.12 -13.47
CA MET A 24 6.34 4.12 -13.52
C MET A 24 7.48 3.79 -12.56
N GLY A 25 7.17 3.35 -11.35
CA GLY A 25 8.17 2.89 -10.38
C GLY A 25 9.00 1.70 -10.89
N VAL A 26 8.37 0.76 -11.61
CA VAL A 26 9.07 -0.36 -12.27
C VAL A 26 10.01 0.15 -13.36
N TYR A 27 9.59 1.12 -14.18
CA TYR A 27 10.49 1.74 -15.17
C TYR A 27 11.69 2.46 -14.52
N VAL A 28 11.47 3.14 -13.40
CA VAL A 28 12.53 3.88 -12.69
C VAL A 28 13.58 2.94 -12.08
N ALA A 29 13.15 1.87 -11.41
CA ALA A 29 14.04 1.08 -10.56
C ALA A 29 14.26 -0.36 -11.06
N GLY A 30 13.57 -0.80 -12.11
CA GLY A 30 13.51 -2.21 -12.53
C GLY A 30 14.87 -2.81 -12.85
N ASN A 31 15.66 -2.13 -13.68
CA ASN A 31 16.99 -2.58 -14.07
C ASN A 31 18.07 -2.35 -13.00
N ILE A 32 17.75 -1.65 -11.91
CA ILE A 32 18.72 -1.32 -10.85
C ILE A 32 18.51 -2.23 -9.64
N SER A 33 17.28 -2.32 -9.15
CA SER A 33 16.95 -3.01 -7.90
C SER A 33 15.93 -4.14 -8.07
N GLY A 34 15.42 -4.37 -9.28
CA GLY A 34 14.25 -5.22 -9.52
C GLY A 34 12.92 -4.53 -9.19
N ALA A 35 12.96 -3.25 -8.81
CA ALA A 35 11.80 -2.43 -8.46
C ALA A 35 10.81 -3.11 -7.48
N HIS A 36 11.32 -3.73 -6.41
CA HIS A 36 10.45 -4.38 -5.43
C HIS A 36 9.39 -3.41 -4.88
N MET A 37 9.81 -2.20 -4.48
CA MET A 37 8.95 -1.11 -3.95
C MET A 37 7.98 -1.53 -2.84
N ASN A 38 8.17 -2.72 -2.28
CA ASN A 38 7.28 -3.41 -1.39
C ASN A 38 8.10 -4.32 -0.48
N ALA A 39 7.99 -4.09 0.83
CA ALA A 39 8.74 -4.87 1.81
C ALA A 39 8.32 -6.34 1.83
N ALA A 40 7.05 -6.66 1.57
CA ALA A 40 6.59 -8.04 1.48
C ALA A 40 7.21 -8.78 0.27
N VAL A 41 7.25 -8.14 -0.91
CA VAL A 41 7.93 -8.69 -2.10
C VAL A 41 9.43 -8.87 -1.84
N THR A 42 10.04 -7.91 -1.13
CA THR A 42 11.45 -7.95 -0.72
C THR A 42 11.71 -9.10 0.24
N PHE A 43 10.85 -9.29 1.23
CA PHE A 43 10.90 -10.37 2.21
C PHE A 43 10.76 -11.73 1.52
N THR A 44 9.72 -11.92 0.70
CA THR A 44 9.47 -13.16 -0.05
C THR A 44 10.67 -13.52 -0.93
N SER A 45 11.24 -12.53 -1.62
CA SER A 45 12.44 -12.76 -2.46
C SER A 45 13.64 -13.24 -1.64
N CYS A 46 13.80 -12.75 -0.41
CA CYS A 46 14.84 -13.24 0.50
C CYS A 46 14.54 -14.65 1.03
N ALA A 47 13.31 -14.90 1.45
CA ALA A 47 12.87 -16.19 1.99
C ALA A 47 12.99 -17.33 0.96
N LEU A 48 12.71 -17.05 -0.32
CA LEU A 48 12.90 -18.01 -1.41
C LEU A 48 14.35 -18.11 -1.93
N GLY A 49 15.30 -17.42 -1.31
CA GLY A 49 16.71 -17.43 -1.73
C GLY A 49 17.00 -16.71 -3.05
N ARG A 50 16.06 -15.91 -3.57
CA ARG A 50 16.25 -15.08 -4.77
C ARG A 50 17.05 -13.81 -4.49
N MET A 51 17.14 -13.39 -3.22
CA MET A 51 17.91 -12.23 -2.79
C MET A 51 18.60 -12.49 -1.43
N SER A 52 19.81 -11.96 -1.25
CA SER A 52 20.51 -12.04 0.03
C SER A 52 19.79 -11.25 1.13
N TRP A 53 19.60 -11.86 2.30
CA TRP A 53 19.08 -11.21 3.51
C TRP A 53 19.87 -9.97 3.94
N LYS A 54 21.14 -9.83 3.56
CA LYS A 54 21.94 -8.62 3.82
C LYS A 54 21.39 -7.38 3.11
N LYS A 55 20.70 -7.56 1.97
CA LYS A 55 20.08 -6.47 1.20
C LYS A 55 18.71 -6.07 1.74
N PHE A 56 18.02 -6.98 2.43
CA PHE A 56 16.68 -6.75 2.97
C PHE A 56 16.54 -5.43 3.76
N PRO A 57 17.35 -5.15 4.80
CA PRO A 57 17.19 -3.92 5.57
C PRO A 57 17.43 -2.65 4.75
N ILE A 58 18.35 -2.69 3.78
CA ILE A 58 18.66 -1.55 2.90
C ILE A 58 17.46 -1.27 1.98
N TYR A 59 16.85 -2.31 1.43
CA TYR A 59 15.66 -2.19 0.60
C TYR A 59 14.48 -1.62 1.39
N VAL A 60 14.19 -2.19 2.56
CA VAL A 60 13.06 -1.76 3.40
C VAL A 60 13.27 -0.31 3.87
N LEU A 61 14.47 0.06 4.31
CA LEU A 61 14.78 1.43 4.72
C LEU A 61 14.57 2.43 3.59
N GLY A 62 15.10 2.14 2.38
CA GLY A 62 14.93 3.01 1.22
C GLY A 62 13.45 3.16 0.82
N GLN A 63 12.70 2.07 0.82
CA GLN A 63 11.27 2.08 0.52
C GLN A 63 10.47 2.86 1.58
N PHE A 64 10.81 2.70 2.86
CA PHE A 64 10.11 3.37 3.96
C PHE A 64 10.37 4.88 3.94
N LEU A 65 11.62 5.30 3.78
CA LEU A 65 11.97 6.71 3.65
C LEU A 65 11.34 7.33 2.39
N GLY A 66 11.33 6.60 1.28
CA GLY A 66 10.66 7.04 0.04
C GLY A 66 9.16 7.25 0.23
N SER A 67 8.47 6.30 0.87
CA SER A 67 7.02 6.43 1.10
C SER A 67 6.68 7.52 2.14
N PHE A 68 7.48 7.64 3.21
CA PHE A 68 7.31 8.71 4.21
C PHE A 68 7.45 10.10 3.58
N THR A 69 8.51 10.31 2.79
CA THR A 69 8.75 11.59 2.09
C THR A 69 7.69 11.88 1.02
N ALA A 70 7.20 10.85 0.32
CA ALA A 70 6.06 10.98 -0.59
C ALA A 70 4.79 11.43 0.16
N ALA A 71 4.49 10.86 1.33
CA ALA A 71 3.36 11.28 2.15
C ALA A 71 3.47 12.75 2.58
N ALA A 72 4.65 13.18 3.05
CA ALA A 72 4.91 14.59 3.37
C ALA A 72 4.75 15.51 2.16
N THR A 73 5.20 15.07 0.99
CA THR A 73 5.09 15.83 -0.26
C THR A 73 3.63 16.02 -0.66
N ILE A 74 2.83 14.95 -0.64
CA ILE A 74 1.40 15.00 -0.95
C ILE A 74 0.65 15.85 0.08
N TYR A 75 0.98 15.75 1.37
CA TYR A 75 0.39 16.63 2.38
C TYR A 75 0.68 18.10 2.10
N GLY A 76 1.92 18.46 1.77
CA GLY A 76 2.28 19.83 1.40
C GLY A 76 1.53 20.33 0.15
N LEU A 77 1.45 19.51 -0.90
CA LEU A 77 0.75 19.85 -2.14
C LEU A 77 -0.76 20.02 -1.94
N PHE A 78 -1.37 19.21 -1.09
CA PHE A 78 -2.81 19.22 -0.83
C PHE A 78 -3.19 19.94 0.48
N TYR A 79 -2.27 20.66 1.12
CA TYR A 79 -2.47 21.24 2.45
C TYR A 79 -3.75 22.06 2.55
N SER A 80 -3.93 23.04 1.67
CA SER A 80 -5.10 23.91 1.66
C SER A 80 -6.40 23.15 1.41
N ALA A 81 -6.38 22.12 0.56
CA ALA A 81 -7.54 21.29 0.28
C ALA A 81 -7.92 20.41 1.47
N ILE A 82 -6.94 19.83 2.16
CA ILE A 82 -7.13 19.01 3.37
C ILE A 82 -7.70 19.86 4.49
N ILE A 83 -7.11 21.03 4.77
CA ILE A 83 -7.57 21.92 5.84
C ILE A 83 -8.97 22.45 5.55
N ARG A 84 -9.26 22.86 4.31
CA ARG A 84 -10.60 23.32 3.92
C ARG A 84 -11.66 22.22 4.07
N PHE A 85 -11.36 21.00 3.63
CA PHE A 85 -12.30 19.88 3.72
C PHE A 85 -12.55 19.45 5.17
N SER A 86 -11.50 19.43 5.98
CA SER A 86 -11.57 18.99 7.38
C SER A 86 -12.08 20.04 8.36
N GLY A 87 -12.16 21.32 7.94
CA GLY A 87 -12.45 22.43 8.84
C GLY A 87 -11.29 22.75 9.79
N GLY A 88 -10.07 22.33 9.45
CA GLY A 88 -8.87 22.47 10.29
C GLY A 88 -8.57 21.28 11.21
N GLU A 89 -9.51 20.34 11.34
CA GLU A 89 -9.40 19.22 12.28
C GLU A 89 -8.95 17.93 11.60
N LEU A 90 -7.71 17.50 11.87
CA LEU A 90 -7.11 16.32 11.23
C LEU A 90 -7.57 15.02 11.90
N THR A 91 -8.68 14.46 11.41
CA THR A 91 -9.32 13.27 12.00
C THR A 91 -9.07 11.98 11.21
N VAL A 92 -9.10 10.84 11.91
CA VAL A 92 -8.92 9.50 11.34
C VAL A 92 -10.24 8.86 10.93
N THR A 93 -11.31 9.11 11.71
CA THR A 93 -12.66 8.60 11.48
C THR A 93 -13.67 9.74 11.47
N GLY A 94 -14.86 9.47 10.91
CA GLY A 94 -15.93 10.47 10.80
C GLY A 94 -16.09 11.07 9.39
N PRO A 95 -17.07 11.97 9.22
CA PRO A 95 -17.49 12.46 7.90
C PRO A 95 -16.43 13.33 7.20
N THR A 96 -15.51 13.92 7.97
CA THR A 96 -14.42 14.78 7.48
C THR A 96 -13.04 14.14 7.66
N ALA A 97 -12.99 12.82 7.86
CA ALA A 97 -11.75 12.08 8.03
C ALA A 97 -10.82 12.20 6.83
N THR A 98 -9.54 12.45 7.10
CA THR A 98 -8.51 12.69 6.07
C THR A 98 -7.32 11.74 6.16
N ALA A 99 -7.15 11.01 7.27
CA ALA A 99 -6.04 10.06 7.43
C ALA A 99 -6.01 8.97 6.36
N GLY A 100 -7.20 8.57 5.86
CA GLY A 100 -7.38 7.57 4.81
C GLY A 100 -6.80 7.94 3.43
N ILE A 101 -6.36 9.20 3.25
CA ILE A 101 -5.58 9.61 2.07
C ILE A 101 -4.22 8.91 2.06
N PHE A 102 -3.61 8.74 3.23
CA PHE A 102 -2.21 8.32 3.37
C PHE A 102 -2.05 6.83 3.65
N ALA A 103 -2.87 6.29 4.55
CA ALA A 103 -2.82 4.89 4.99
C ALA A 103 -4.21 4.24 4.91
N THR A 104 -4.27 2.91 4.93
CA THR A 104 -5.55 2.20 4.88
C THR A 104 -6.15 1.99 6.26
N TYR A 105 -7.47 1.96 6.32
CA TYR A 105 -8.24 1.74 7.54
C TYR A 105 -9.38 0.78 7.22
N LEU A 106 -9.60 -0.19 8.11
CA LEU A 106 -10.70 -1.13 7.96
C LEU A 106 -12.04 -0.41 8.05
N PRO A 107 -12.99 -0.71 7.15
CA PRO A 107 -14.35 -0.22 7.24
C PRO A 107 -15.11 -0.92 8.38
N ASP A 108 -16.18 -0.29 8.86
CA ASP A 108 -16.96 -0.75 10.03
C ASP A 108 -17.56 -2.17 9.88
N HIS A 109 -17.77 -2.65 8.65
CA HIS A 109 -18.30 -4.00 8.40
C HIS A 109 -17.25 -5.10 8.50
N MET A 110 -15.97 -4.76 8.67
CA MET A 110 -14.86 -5.71 8.71
C MET A 110 -14.34 -5.91 10.13
N THR A 111 -14.06 -7.17 10.46
CA THR A 111 -13.29 -7.51 11.66
C THR A 111 -11.80 -7.59 11.33
N LEU A 112 -10.96 -7.48 12.37
CA LEU A 112 -9.51 -7.62 12.20
C LEU A 112 -9.09 -8.95 11.58
N TRP A 113 -9.72 -10.05 12.00
CA TRP A 113 -9.45 -11.37 11.41
C TRP A 113 -9.77 -11.42 9.91
N ARG A 114 -10.91 -10.83 9.50
CA ARG A 114 -11.26 -10.75 8.08
C ARG A 114 -10.31 -9.84 7.31
N GLY A 115 -9.88 -8.73 7.90
CA GLY A 115 -8.89 -7.83 7.32
C GLY A 115 -7.52 -8.49 7.13
N PHE A 116 -7.09 -9.27 8.11
CA PHE A 116 -5.87 -10.08 8.03
C PHE A 116 -5.96 -11.09 6.88
N LEU A 117 -7.04 -11.87 6.82
CA LEU A 117 -7.23 -12.86 5.75
C LEU A 117 -7.29 -12.21 4.36
N ASP A 118 -7.97 -11.07 4.24
CA ASP A 118 -8.04 -10.29 3.01
C ASP A 118 -6.63 -9.87 2.55
N GLU A 119 -5.82 -9.25 3.42
CA GLU A 119 -4.44 -8.84 3.08
C GLU A 119 -3.51 -10.02 2.76
N VAL A 120 -3.64 -11.17 3.44
CA VAL A 120 -2.90 -12.40 3.10
C VAL A 120 -3.24 -12.84 1.68
N LEU A 121 -4.53 -12.96 1.35
CA LEU A 121 -4.97 -13.45 0.04
C LEU A 121 -4.60 -12.47 -1.09
N LEU A 122 -4.82 -11.17 -0.87
CA LEU A 122 -4.51 -10.14 -1.87
C LEU A 122 -3.00 -10.06 -2.13
N THR A 123 -2.18 -10.13 -1.09
CA THR A 123 -0.71 -10.10 -1.25
C THR A 123 -0.20 -11.39 -1.89
N GLY A 124 -0.81 -12.54 -1.59
CA GLY A 124 -0.49 -13.80 -2.26
C GLY A 124 -0.85 -13.80 -3.74
N MET A 125 -2.03 -13.29 -4.12
CA MET A 125 -2.39 -13.12 -5.52
C MET A 125 -1.46 -12.16 -6.25
N LEU A 126 -1.09 -11.04 -5.62
CA LEU A 126 -0.07 -10.13 -6.14
C LEU A 126 1.23 -10.89 -6.40
N GLN A 127 1.75 -11.62 -5.41
CA GLN A 127 3.03 -12.31 -5.52
C GLN A 127 3.04 -13.41 -6.58
N LEU A 128 1.96 -14.20 -6.65
CA LEU A 128 1.77 -15.26 -7.64
C LEU A 128 1.81 -14.68 -9.07
N CYS A 129 1.03 -13.63 -9.32
CA CYS A 129 1.00 -12.99 -10.62
C CYS A 129 2.32 -12.27 -10.95
N LEU A 130 2.99 -11.65 -9.96
CA LEU A 130 4.32 -11.07 -10.17
C LEU A 130 5.33 -12.14 -10.63
N PHE A 131 5.31 -13.32 -10.03
CA PHE A 131 6.14 -14.43 -10.48
C PHE A 131 5.75 -14.91 -11.87
N ALA A 132 4.46 -15.08 -12.15
CA ALA A 132 4.01 -15.49 -13.47
C ALA A 132 4.43 -14.51 -14.57
N ILE A 133 4.36 -13.20 -14.32
CA ILE A 133 4.74 -12.13 -15.26
C ILE A 133 6.26 -12.07 -15.48
N THR A 134 7.05 -12.33 -14.44
CA THR A 134 8.52 -12.18 -14.48
C THR A 134 9.27 -13.49 -14.71
N ASP A 135 8.56 -14.63 -14.74
CA ASP A 135 9.15 -15.93 -15.06
C ASP A 135 9.42 -16.03 -16.56
N LYS A 136 10.71 -16.15 -16.90
CA LYS A 136 11.19 -16.32 -18.28
C LYS A 136 10.75 -17.64 -18.93
N LYS A 137 10.20 -18.58 -18.15
CA LYS A 137 9.64 -19.83 -18.66
C LYS A 137 8.19 -19.68 -19.13
N ASN A 138 7.51 -18.60 -18.76
CA ASN A 138 6.17 -18.31 -19.25
C ASN A 138 6.21 -17.56 -20.59
N PRO A 139 5.13 -17.58 -21.38
CA PRO A 139 5.01 -16.77 -22.58
C PRO A 139 5.20 -15.29 -22.24
N GLU A 140 6.27 -14.70 -22.78
CA GLU A 140 6.67 -13.33 -22.47
C GLU A 140 6.26 -12.38 -23.60
N PHE A 141 5.70 -11.24 -23.23
CA PHE A 141 5.62 -10.09 -24.13
C PHE A 141 6.71 -9.09 -23.73
N GLN A 142 7.83 -9.13 -24.45
CA GLN A 142 9.03 -8.37 -24.06
C GLN A 142 8.75 -6.87 -23.96
N GLY A 143 9.17 -6.26 -22.86
CA GLY A 143 9.05 -4.83 -22.61
C GLY A 143 7.70 -4.37 -22.05
N SER A 144 6.71 -5.25 -21.91
CA SER A 144 5.41 -4.89 -21.32
C SER A 144 5.26 -5.24 -19.84
N GLN A 145 6.26 -5.89 -19.22
CA GLN A 145 6.15 -6.41 -17.85
C GLN A 145 5.76 -5.29 -16.87
N ALA A 146 6.37 -4.10 -16.98
CA ALA A 146 6.04 -2.95 -16.14
C ALA A 146 4.55 -2.54 -16.25
N LEU A 147 4.01 -2.53 -17.47
CA LEU A 147 2.60 -2.18 -17.71
C LEU A 147 1.67 -3.26 -17.15
N VAL A 148 1.98 -4.54 -17.38
CA VAL A 148 1.16 -5.67 -16.91
C VAL A 148 1.16 -5.73 -15.37
N ILE A 149 2.30 -5.45 -14.72
CA ILE A 149 2.37 -5.33 -13.25
C ILE A 149 1.48 -4.19 -12.74
N GLY A 150 1.45 -3.05 -13.43
CA GLY A 150 0.54 -1.96 -13.07
C GLY A 150 -0.93 -2.34 -13.24
N ILE A 151 -1.28 -2.98 -14.36
CA ILE A 151 -2.63 -3.49 -14.61
C ILE A 151 -3.05 -4.49 -13.54
N LEU A 152 -2.15 -5.38 -13.10
CA LEU A 152 -2.37 -6.29 -11.97
C LEU A 152 -2.79 -5.53 -10.70
N VAL A 153 -2.10 -4.45 -10.36
CA VAL A 153 -2.46 -3.63 -9.19
C VAL A 153 -3.81 -2.91 -9.40
N VAL A 154 -4.10 -2.43 -10.63
CA VAL A 154 -5.43 -1.86 -10.95
C VAL A 154 -6.54 -2.88 -10.68
N ILE A 155 -6.41 -4.11 -11.19
CA ILE A 155 -7.47 -5.13 -11.06
C ILE A 155 -7.64 -5.60 -9.61
N ILE A 156 -6.55 -5.70 -8.83
CA ILE A 156 -6.64 -5.98 -7.39
C ILE A 156 -7.46 -4.89 -6.69
N GLY A 157 -7.16 -3.62 -6.96
CA GLY A 157 -7.91 -2.50 -6.37
C GLY A 157 -9.38 -2.50 -6.78
N VAL A 158 -9.68 -2.71 -8.08
CA VAL A 158 -11.06 -2.72 -8.59
C VAL A 158 -11.87 -3.88 -8.02
N SER A 159 -11.31 -5.09 -7.98
CA SER A 159 -12.05 -6.30 -7.62
C SER A 159 -12.10 -6.58 -6.11
N LEU A 160 -11.05 -6.19 -5.38
CA LEU A 160 -10.83 -6.66 -4.01
C LEU A 160 -10.54 -5.54 -3.01
N GLY A 161 -10.32 -4.32 -3.48
CA GLY A 161 -9.83 -3.23 -2.63
C GLY A 161 -10.81 -2.65 -1.62
N MET A 162 -12.10 -2.98 -1.69
CA MET A 162 -13.14 -2.39 -0.84
C MET A 162 -13.00 -2.76 0.65
N ASN A 163 -12.49 -3.95 0.95
CA ASN A 163 -12.50 -4.51 2.30
C ASN A 163 -11.39 -3.98 3.21
N SER A 164 -10.21 -3.71 2.64
CA SER A 164 -9.00 -3.36 3.38
C SER A 164 -8.27 -2.15 2.80
N GLY A 165 -8.70 -1.65 1.63
CA GLY A 165 -7.98 -0.64 0.87
C GLY A 165 -6.79 -1.20 0.08
N TYR A 166 -6.71 -2.54 -0.10
CA TYR A 166 -5.65 -3.24 -0.85
C TYR A 166 -4.26 -2.73 -0.51
N ALA A 167 -3.91 -2.68 0.78
CA ALA A 167 -2.65 -2.09 1.18
C ALA A 167 -1.48 -2.88 0.60
N ILE A 168 -1.52 -4.22 0.68
CA ILE A 168 -0.68 -5.25 0.01
C ILE A 168 0.85 -5.04 0.08
N ASN A 169 1.27 -4.02 0.80
CA ASN A 169 2.61 -3.48 0.83
C ASN A 169 2.84 -2.76 2.17
N PRO A 170 3.67 -3.33 3.06
CA PRO A 170 4.06 -2.66 4.30
C PRO A 170 4.64 -1.26 4.10
N SER A 171 5.47 -1.08 3.08
CA SER A 171 6.12 0.19 2.74
C SER A 171 5.13 1.25 2.28
N ARG A 172 3.93 0.87 1.79
CA ARG A 172 2.88 1.81 1.34
C ARG A 172 1.96 2.28 2.46
N ASP A 173 1.93 1.57 3.58
CA ASP A 173 0.96 1.79 4.64
C ASP A 173 1.60 2.30 5.93
N LEU A 174 2.68 1.64 6.40
CA LEU A 174 3.28 1.97 7.69
C LEU A 174 4.02 3.32 7.69
N PRO A 175 4.86 3.66 6.69
CA PRO A 175 5.56 4.95 6.68
C PRO A 175 4.61 6.15 6.54
N PRO A 176 3.60 6.16 5.64
CA PRO A 176 2.62 7.25 5.59
C PRO A 176 1.78 7.37 6.86
N ARG A 177 1.46 6.26 7.53
CA ARG A 177 0.77 6.27 8.84
C ARG A 177 1.63 6.94 9.91
N PHE A 178 2.92 6.65 9.94
CA PHE A 178 3.86 7.32 10.84
C PHE A 178 4.00 8.81 10.51
N PHE A 179 3.99 9.18 9.23
CA PHE A 179 3.90 10.59 8.83
C PHE A 179 2.64 11.25 9.38
N THR A 180 1.45 10.66 9.22
CA THR A 180 0.20 11.27 9.73
C THR A 180 0.18 11.40 11.25
N TYR A 181 0.80 10.46 11.97
CA TYR A 181 0.99 10.59 13.41
C TYR A 181 1.77 11.86 13.76
N LEU A 182 2.93 12.06 13.14
CA LEU A 182 3.78 13.23 13.36
C LEU A 182 3.12 14.54 12.89
N ALA A 183 2.33 14.48 11.82
CA ALA A 183 1.67 15.64 11.23
C ALA A 183 0.40 16.11 11.99
N GLY A 184 -0.01 15.41 13.05
CA GLY A 184 -1.04 15.88 13.96
C GLY A 184 -2.38 15.13 13.92
N TRP A 185 -2.50 14.02 13.18
CA TRP A 185 -3.70 13.15 13.26
C TRP A 185 -3.80 12.37 14.59
N GLY A 186 -2.73 12.37 15.38
CA GLY A 186 -2.67 11.76 16.71
C GLY A 186 -2.55 10.23 16.69
N GLU A 187 -2.54 9.63 17.88
CA GLU A 187 -2.32 8.19 18.06
C GLU A 187 -3.41 7.29 17.44
N GLN A 188 -4.59 7.87 17.14
CA GLN A 188 -5.70 7.12 16.55
C GLN A 188 -5.31 6.48 15.21
N VAL A 189 -4.31 7.00 14.50
CA VAL A 189 -3.82 6.41 13.24
C VAL A 189 -3.32 4.97 13.43
N PHE A 190 -2.99 4.54 14.65
CA PHE A 190 -2.55 3.18 14.96
C PHE A 190 -3.61 2.32 15.68
N ARG A 191 -4.84 2.84 15.88
CA ARG A 191 -5.89 2.16 16.65
C ARG A 191 -7.04 1.71 15.75
N TRP A 192 -7.65 0.58 16.09
CA TRP A 192 -8.88 0.08 15.45
C TRP A 192 -10.11 0.40 16.31
N HIS A 193 -11.16 0.98 15.70
CA HIS A 193 -12.46 1.36 16.30
C HIS A 193 -12.44 1.79 17.78
N HIS A 194 -11.61 2.79 18.12
CA HIS A 194 -11.57 3.39 19.47
C HIS A 194 -11.26 2.42 20.63
N LEU A 195 -10.93 1.15 20.36
CA LEU A 195 -10.66 0.16 21.38
C LEU A 195 -9.22 0.32 21.91
N PRO A 196 -9.03 0.53 23.22
CA PRO A 196 -7.70 0.55 23.81
C PRO A 196 -7.10 -0.86 23.79
N GLY A 197 -5.93 -1.03 23.18
CA GLY A 197 -5.11 -2.23 23.32
C GLY A 197 -4.86 -3.06 22.05
N LEU A 198 -5.59 -2.84 20.96
CA LEU A 198 -5.21 -3.41 19.66
C LEU A 198 -4.46 -2.37 18.84
N HIS A 199 -3.15 -2.34 19.06
CA HIS A 199 -2.23 -1.63 18.20
C HIS A 199 -2.24 -2.32 16.83
N TRP A 200 -2.65 -1.60 15.80
CA TRP A 200 -2.65 -2.02 14.39
C TRP A 200 -1.26 -2.42 13.86
N LEU A 201 -0.21 -2.35 14.68
CA LEU A 201 1.18 -2.59 14.31
C LEU A 201 1.56 -4.07 14.15
N GLN A 202 0.76 -5.05 14.58
CA GLN A 202 1.16 -6.46 14.48
C GLN A 202 0.54 -7.19 13.27
N HIS A 203 -0.74 -7.03 12.98
CA HIS A 203 -1.39 -7.92 12.00
C HIS A 203 -1.25 -7.57 10.50
N PRO A 204 -1.25 -6.31 10.04
CA PRO A 204 -1.26 -6.00 8.60
C PRO A 204 0.09 -6.22 7.94
N THR A 205 1.18 -5.92 8.65
CA THR A 205 2.56 -6.09 8.14
C THR A 205 2.85 -7.58 7.96
N GLU A 206 2.55 -8.37 8.99
CA GLU A 206 2.72 -9.83 9.00
C GLU A 206 1.79 -10.50 7.98
N ALA A 207 0.54 -10.06 7.86
CA ALA A 207 -0.40 -10.58 6.85
C ALA A 207 0.18 -10.50 5.43
N ARG A 208 0.84 -9.38 5.09
CA ARG A 208 1.38 -9.16 3.75
C ARG A 208 2.62 -10.02 3.50
N GLU A 209 3.50 -10.18 4.49
CA GLU A 209 4.67 -11.08 4.39
C GLU A 209 4.23 -12.55 4.29
N ILE A 210 3.28 -12.98 5.11
CA ILE A 210 2.66 -14.33 5.05
C ILE A 210 1.96 -14.54 3.71
N GLY A 211 1.18 -13.56 3.25
CA GLY A 211 0.54 -13.58 1.94
C GLY A 211 1.54 -13.71 0.81
N GLY A 212 2.63 -12.94 0.87
CA GLY A 212 3.76 -13.04 -0.04
C GLY A 212 4.30 -14.47 -0.13
N LEU A 213 4.57 -15.12 1.00
CA LEU A 213 4.99 -16.53 1.03
C LEU A 213 3.92 -17.52 0.55
N TYR A 214 2.64 -17.25 0.84
CA TYR A 214 1.54 -18.10 0.39
C TYR A 214 1.38 -18.11 -1.14
N GLY A 215 1.71 -16.98 -1.79
CA GLY A 215 1.59 -16.82 -3.24
C GLY A 215 2.77 -17.35 -4.07
N THR A 216 3.71 -18.10 -3.48
CA THR A 216 4.95 -18.53 -4.14
C THR A 216 4.88 -19.92 -4.75
#